data_AF-A0A286RL77-F1
#
_entry.id   AF-A0A286RL77-F1
#
_cell.length_a   1.000
_cell.length_b   1.000
_cell.length_c   1.000
_cell.angle_alpha   90.00
_cell.angle_beta   90.00
_cell.angle_gamma   90.00
#
_symmetry.space_group_name_H-M   'P 1'
#
loop_
_entity.id
_entity.type
_entity.pdbx_description
1 polymer ?
#
loop_
_entity_poly.entity_id
_entity_poly.type
_entity_poly.pdbx_seq_one_letter_code
_entity_poly.pdbx_strand_id
1 'polypeptide(L)'
;MITLTHSIVGLTPMVTFNQTYDAVGRRTELKTQVNGTAEFVNQWTYDNLGRVIRITQGPQPGGRAVAEKRVDLAYDAAGQLVSLTRYADLAGTQLVAQSDYTYDQAGRLRGLSHFRGQTTFVEYTWNFDAANRMTQYINSVDGTADYTSDATGQLTAADYDYQSDESYQYDANGNRVTANGSTYTTGTNNRLLSDGTYRYLYDAEGNRTHRFIDTNANGQLDAGDTDITQYTWDHRNRLTKVEHRSSYAAAVDHVVEYAYDYANRWVYKRLDDDGDGHAEQRRIFIYDGNQIVMDFWRTNSGDMQVGHLRQRYLWGPAVDQILAEEAVDGGTPDLVQWTLTDHLNTVRDIAKYDPGSDMTTVVNHLIYDAFGRVTSESNPTIDSLFLFTGRPFDSDTQLQNNLNRWYDARVGRWLSEDPIGFDGGDGNLYRYVGNRVLEAIDPIGHWTWPWNWFRPSRPPFPQSPPPLVPPPNPKLIPPGMSATELAQAFGYWLRRAGSWQAACDAIHDAMFCEQKLSGSRARFLQTLFAVYCASVPWVR
;
A
#
# COMPACT_ATOMS: atom_id res chain seq x y z
N MET A 1 -11.25 24.39 -1.23
CA MET A 1 -11.30 23.58 0.00
C MET A 1 -12.33 22.48 -0.23
N ILE A 2 -12.01 21.25 0.14
CA ILE A 2 -12.92 20.09 0.08
C ILE A 2 -13.01 19.49 1.47
N THR A 3 -14.22 19.26 1.97
CA THR A 3 -14.45 18.58 3.26
C THR A 3 -14.98 17.18 3.00
N LEU A 4 -14.34 16.17 3.58
CA LEU A 4 -14.78 14.78 3.57
C LEU A 4 -15.10 14.36 5.00
N THR A 5 -16.21 13.66 5.16
CA THR A 5 -16.66 13.17 6.45
C THR A 5 -16.80 11.66 6.40
N HIS A 6 -16.16 11.00 7.36
CA HIS A 6 -16.13 9.55 7.49
C HIS A 6 -17.01 9.15 8.68
N SER A 7 -18.03 8.34 8.40
CA SER A 7 -18.83 7.63 9.39
C SER A 7 -18.59 6.14 9.17
N ILE A 8 -18.02 5.48 10.17
CA ILE A 8 -17.68 4.06 10.12
C ILE A 8 -18.51 3.36 11.19
N VAL A 9 -19.16 2.25 10.81
CA VAL A 9 -19.92 1.43 11.76
C VAL A 9 -18.99 0.93 12.87
N GLY A 10 -19.42 1.06 14.12
CA GLY A 10 -18.59 0.74 15.29
C GLY A 10 -17.63 1.85 15.72
N LEU A 11 -17.60 3.00 15.04
CA LEU A 11 -16.89 4.20 15.47
C LEU A 11 -17.92 5.31 15.77
N THR A 12 -18.14 5.61 17.04
CA THR A 12 -19.02 6.71 17.46
C THR A 12 -18.53 8.09 16.98
N PRO A 13 -17.23 8.45 17.08
CA PRO A 13 -16.79 9.76 16.65
C PRO A 13 -16.74 9.87 15.12
N MET A 14 -17.26 10.98 14.62
CA MET A 14 -17.15 11.34 13.21
C MET A 14 -15.75 11.87 12.89
N VAL A 15 -15.11 11.34 11.86
CA VAL A 15 -13.80 11.84 11.41
C VAL A 15 -14.00 12.75 10.20
N THR A 16 -13.42 13.94 10.23
CA THR A 16 -13.56 14.93 9.14
C THR A 16 -12.21 15.38 8.63
N PHE A 17 -12.06 15.40 7.31
CA PHE A 17 -10.88 15.86 6.58
C PHE A 17 -11.19 17.13 5.82
N ASN A 18 -10.47 18.21 6.11
CA ASN A 18 -10.54 19.47 5.39
C ASN A 18 -9.28 19.61 4.53
N GLN A 19 -9.45 19.59 3.22
CA GLN A 19 -8.37 19.58 2.25
C GLN A 19 -8.30 20.90 1.49
N THR A 20 -7.09 21.45 1.39
CA THR A 20 -6.80 22.65 0.61
C THR A 20 -5.90 22.30 -0.55
N TYR A 21 -6.12 22.98 -1.68
CA TYR A 21 -5.41 22.78 -2.94
C TYR A 21 -4.92 24.12 -3.45
N ASP A 22 -3.80 24.10 -4.17
CA ASP A 22 -3.34 25.27 -4.93
C ASP A 22 -4.12 25.44 -6.24
N ALA A 23 -3.78 26.50 -7.00
CA ALA A 23 -4.46 26.83 -8.25
C ALA A 23 -4.30 25.78 -9.37
N VAL A 24 -3.32 24.87 -9.26
CA VAL A 24 -3.09 23.79 -10.23
C VAL A 24 -3.60 22.43 -9.72
N GLY A 25 -4.33 22.42 -8.60
CA GLY A 25 -4.99 21.23 -8.07
C GLY A 25 -4.08 20.30 -7.26
N ARG A 26 -2.90 20.74 -6.83
CA ARG A 26 -2.04 19.98 -5.91
C ARG A 26 -2.50 20.22 -4.48
N ARG A 27 -2.62 19.16 -3.68
CA ARG A 27 -3.06 19.27 -2.27
C ARG A 27 -1.98 19.93 -1.42
N THR A 28 -2.26 21.06 -0.80
CA THR A 28 -1.29 21.79 0.04
C THR A 28 -1.52 21.56 1.52
N GLU A 29 -2.73 21.17 1.94
CA GLU A 29 -3.08 20.95 3.34
C GLU A 29 -4.15 19.87 3.51
N LEU A 30 -4.04 19.08 4.58
CA LEU A 30 -5.06 18.17 5.09
C LEU A 30 -5.18 18.39 6.60
N LYS A 31 -6.28 18.99 7.03
CA LYS A 31 -6.63 19.14 8.45
C LYS A 31 -7.61 18.07 8.86
N THR A 32 -7.33 17.38 9.96
CA THR A 32 -8.20 16.32 10.48
C THR A 32 -8.93 16.77 11.74
N GLN A 33 -10.15 16.27 11.94
CA GLN A 33 -10.92 16.46 13.16
C GLN A 33 -11.58 15.15 13.57
N VAL A 34 -11.63 14.87 14.87
CA VAL A 34 -12.34 13.73 15.44
C VAL A 34 -13.42 14.27 16.37
N ASN A 35 -14.68 14.01 16.01
CA ASN A 35 -15.86 14.52 16.69
C ASN A 35 -15.83 16.05 16.91
N GLY A 36 -15.39 16.80 15.88
CA GLY A 36 -15.25 18.26 15.90
C GLY A 36 -14.03 18.80 16.66
N THR A 37 -13.27 17.95 17.36
CA THR A 37 -11.99 18.35 17.96
C THR A 37 -10.89 18.27 16.92
N ALA A 38 -10.06 19.30 16.80
CA ALA A 38 -8.96 19.30 15.85
C ALA A 38 -7.89 18.26 16.23
N GLU A 39 -7.41 17.53 15.23
CA GLU A 39 -6.33 16.56 15.36
C GLU A 39 -5.10 17.05 14.59
N PHE A 40 -4.46 16.22 13.77
CA PHE A 40 -3.27 16.61 13.03
C PHE A 40 -3.59 17.44 11.78
N VAL A 41 -2.66 18.32 11.43
CA VAL A 41 -2.59 18.94 10.10
C VAL A 41 -1.36 18.44 9.37
N ASN A 42 -1.55 17.95 8.14
CA ASN A 42 -0.47 17.71 7.20
C ASN A 42 -0.38 18.86 6.20
N GLN A 43 0.83 19.29 5.85
CA GLN A 43 1.06 20.29 4.81
C GLN A 43 2.11 19.81 3.81
N TRP A 44 1.92 20.16 2.53
CA TRP A 44 2.82 19.80 1.44
C TRP A 44 3.32 21.06 0.73
N THR A 45 4.64 21.14 0.55
CA THR A 45 5.28 22.15 -0.31
C THR A 45 5.82 21.48 -1.56
N TYR A 46 5.65 22.17 -2.69
CA TYR A 46 6.05 21.68 -4.00
C TYR A 46 7.11 22.57 -4.62
N ASP A 47 7.99 21.98 -5.43
CA ASP A 47 8.83 22.74 -6.33
C ASP A 47 8.07 23.19 -7.60
N ASN A 48 8.79 23.89 -8.49
CA ASN A 48 8.25 24.38 -9.77
C ASN A 48 7.88 23.25 -10.74
N LEU A 49 8.34 22.01 -10.51
CA LEU A 49 7.99 20.83 -11.30
C LEU A 49 6.83 20.03 -10.68
N GLY A 50 6.28 20.49 -9.55
CA GLY A 50 5.19 19.80 -8.85
C GLY A 50 5.61 18.57 -8.07
N ARG A 51 6.90 18.41 -7.78
CA ARG A 51 7.39 17.37 -6.86
C ARG A 51 7.28 17.88 -5.44
N VAL A 52 6.88 17.01 -4.51
CA VAL A 52 6.85 17.34 -3.08
C VAL A 52 8.27 17.48 -2.57
N ILE A 53 8.62 18.65 -2.03
CA ILE A 53 9.94 18.94 -1.43
C ILE A 53 9.88 19.05 0.09
N ARG A 54 8.69 19.14 0.67
CA ARG A 54 8.48 19.13 2.11
C ARG A 54 7.11 18.59 2.46
N ILE A 55 7.07 17.75 3.48
CA ILE A 55 5.87 17.31 4.17
C ILE A 55 6.02 17.67 5.65
N THR A 56 4.98 18.24 6.24
CA THR A 56 4.90 18.41 7.69
C THR A 56 3.66 17.75 8.25
N GLN A 57 3.74 17.28 9.49
CA GLN A 57 2.60 16.93 10.32
C GLN A 57 2.78 17.61 11.68
N GLY A 58 1.72 18.21 12.22
CA GLY A 58 1.80 18.89 13.50
C GLY A 58 0.44 19.23 14.11
N PRO A 59 0.43 19.95 15.23
CA PRO A 59 -0.79 20.28 15.96
C PRO A 59 -1.63 21.32 15.23
N GLN A 60 -2.94 21.28 15.49
CA GLN A 60 -3.87 22.33 15.09
C GLN A 60 -4.24 23.23 16.29
N PRO A 61 -4.53 24.53 16.08
CA PRO A 61 -4.97 25.41 17.15
C PRO A 61 -6.21 24.87 17.88
N GLY A 62 -6.13 24.76 19.21
CA GLY A 62 -7.22 24.23 20.04
C GLY A 62 -7.50 22.73 19.86
N GLY A 63 -6.62 22.01 19.16
CA GLY A 63 -6.71 20.56 18.97
C GLY A 63 -5.98 19.75 20.04
N ARG A 64 -5.97 18.43 19.85
CA ARG A 64 -5.12 17.55 20.66
C ARG A 64 -3.65 17.79 20.36
N ALA A 65 -2.80 17.40 21.31
CA ALA A 65 -1.37 17.36 21.10
C ALA A 65 -1.02 16.36 19.97
N VAL A 66 -0.10 16.80 19.11
CA VAL A 66 0.43 16.05 17.96
C VAL A 66 1.92 16.36 17.92
N ALA A 67 2.75 15.33 17.93
CA ALA A 67 4.20 15.50 17.77
C ALA A 67 4.51 16.08 16.40
N GLU A 68 5.34 17.12 16.38
CA GLU A 68 5.80 17.75 15.15
C GLU A 68 6.67 16.79 14.35
N LYS A 69 6.45 16.76 13.04
CA LYS A 69 7.22 15.95 12.09
C LYS A 69 7.42 16.78 10.84
N ARG A 70 8.66 16.84 10.36
CA ARG A 70 8.98 17.45 9.07
C ARG A 70 9.89 16.53 8.28
N VAL A 71 9.57 16.37 7.01
CA VAL A 71 10.37 15.61 6.07
C VAL A 71 10.65 16.48 4.85
N ASP A 72 11.93 16.75 4.61
CA ASP A 72 12.41 17.51 3.45
C ASP A 72 12.95 16.53 2.39
N LEU A 73 12.57 16.74 1.13
CA LEU A 73 12.95 15.87 0.01
C LEU A 73 13.71 16.67 -1.04
N ALA A 74 14.81 16.11 -1.53
CA ALA A 74 15.60 16.70 -2.62
C ALA A 74 15.67 15.73 -3.80
N TYR A 75 15.69 16.30 -5.00
CA TYR A 75 15.72 15.55 -6.25
C TYR A 75 16.84 16.06 -7.15
N ASP A 76 17.41 15.18 -7.96
CA ASP A 76 18.33 15.55 -9.01
C ASP A 76 17.61 16.15 -10.24
N ALA A 77 18.40 16.46 -11.27
CA ALA A 77 17.92 16.98 -12.55
C ALA A 77 17.10 15.96 -13.36
N ALA A 78 17.25 14.66 -13.12
CA ALA A 78 16.49 13.60 -13.76
C ALA A 78 15.15 13.32 -13.06
N GLY A 79 14.89 13.96 -11.92
CA GLY A 79 13.69 13.72 -11.12
C GLY A 79 13.81 12.56 -10.15
N GLN A 80 15.04 12.12 -9.85
CA GLN A 80 15.31 11.05 -8.92
C GLN A 80 15.46 11.60 -7.51
N LEU A 81 14.83 10.95 -6.52
CA LEU A 81 14.93 11.34 -5.12
C LEU A 81 16.36 11.05 -4.67
N VAL A 82 17.11 12.06 -4.24
CA VAL A 82 18.52 11.91 -3.82
C VAL A 82 18.73 12.08 -2.33
N SER A 83 17.82 12.77 -1.63
CA SER A 83 17.86 12.91 -0.17
C SER A 83 16.45 13.00 0.40
N LEU A 84 16.27 12.39 1.57
CA LEU A 84 15.09 12.51 2.42
C LEU A 84 15.55 12.74 3.87
N THR A 85 15.25 13.92 4.41
CA THR A 85 15.72 14.34 5.75
C THR A 85 14.54 14.51 6.69
N ARG A 86 14.60 13.84 7.85
CA ARG A 86 13.54 13.79 8.87
C ARG A 86 13.90 14.67 10.07
N TYR A 87 12.94 15.43 10.56
CA TYR A 87 13.06 16.30 11.71
C TYR A 87 11.90 16.11 12.69
N ALA A 88 12.21 16.22 13.98
CA ALA A 88 11.25 16.13 15.08
C ALA A 88 10.55 17.45 15.40
N ASP A 89 10.85 18.51 14.64
CA ASP A 89 10.28 19.84 14.78
C ASP A 89 9.93 20.45 13.41
N LEU A 90 8.94 21.35 13.39
CA LEU A 90 8.54 22.04 12.14
C LEU A 90 9.60 23.03 11.65
N ALA A 91 10.41 23.58 12.57
CA ALA A 91 11.50 24.51 12.23
C ALA A 91 12.65 23.82 11.47
N GLY A 92 12.77 22.48 11.56
CA GLY A 92 13.81 21.70 10.90
C GLY A 92 15.17 21.86 11.57
N THR A 93 15.17 21.92 12.90
CA THR A 93 16.38 22.08 13.72
C THR A 93 16.74 20.80 14.48
N GLN A 94 15.78 19.93 14.74
CA GLN A 94 15.96 18.66 15.45
C GLN A 94 16.07 17.51 14.45
N LEU A 95 17.28 17.31 13.90
CA LEU A 95 17.55 16.23 12.94
C LEU A 95 17.31 14.87 13.58
N VAL A 96 16.48 14.03 12.94
CA VAL A 96 16.25 12.64 13.33
C VAL A 96 17.12 11.71 12.48
N ALA A 97 16.95 11.74 11.17
CA ALA A 97 17.70 10.88 10.26
C ALA A 97 17.68 11.45 8.84
N GLN A 98 18.70 11.14 8.06
CA GLN A 98 18.78 11.41 6.64
C GLN A 98 18.92 10.09 5.88
N SER A 99 18.24 10.01 4.74
CA SER A 99 18.34 8.93 3.77
C SER A 99 18.91 9.48 2.46
N ASP A 100 20.08 9.02 2.04
CA ASP A 100 20.71 9.42 0.77
C ASP A 100 20.61 8.29 -0.26
N TYR A 101 20.23 8.64 -1.48
CA TYR A 101 19.94 7.71 -2.56
C TYR A 101 20.91 7.94 -3.72
N THR A 102 21.50 6.87 -4.24
CA THR A 102 22.42 6.91 -5.37
C THR A 102 21.94 6.01 -6.49
N TYR A 103 22.06 6.49 -7.72
CA TYR A 103 21.57 5.80 -8.92
C TYR A 103 22.71 5.51 -9.88
N ASP A 104 22.56 4.44 -10.65
CA ASP A 104 23.42 4.20 -11.80
C ASP A 104 22.99 5.01 -13.03
N GLN A 105 23.75 4.90 -14.13
CA GLN A 105 23.47 5.61 -15.37
C GLN A 105 22.16 5.16 -16.07
N ALA A 106 21.63 3.99 -15.71
CA ALA A 106 20.33 3.52 -16.19
C ALA A 106 19.17 4.04 -15.33
N GLY A 107 19.46 4.77 -14.26
CA GLY A 107 18.49 5.33 -13.33
C GLY A 107 17.97 4.32 -12.29
N ARG A 108 18.64 3.17 -12.14
CA ARG A 108 18.32 2.17 -11.11
C ARG A 108 18.93 2.60 -9.79
N LEU A 109 18.21 2.43 -8.69
CA LEU A 109 18.74 2.69 -7.35
C LEU A 109 19.86 1.69 -7.08
N ARG A 110 21.06 2.19 -6.80
CA ARG A 110 22.26 1.39 -6.59
C ARG A 110 22.74 1.41 -5.14
N GLY A 111 22.45 2.49 -4.41
CA GLY A 111 22.75 2.54 -2.99
C GLY A 111 21.80 3.46 -2.23
N LEU A 112 21.63 3.12 -0.96
CA LEU A 112 20.82 3.87 0.01
C LEU A 112 21.57 3.86 1.35
N SER A 113 21.77 5.03 1.95
CA SER A 113 22.35 5.13 3.29
C SER A 113 21.36 5.80 4.23
N HIS A 114 21.18 5.25 5.43
CA HIS A 114 20.44 5.87 6.52
C HIS A 114 21.42 6.27 7.61
N PHE A 115 21.42 7.54 7.98
CA PHE A 115 22.40 8.08 8.92
C PHE A 115 21.87 9.31 9.66
N ARG A 116 22.60 9.72 10.70
CA ARG A 116 22.42 10.99 11.38
C ARG A 116 23.78 11.61 11.67
N GLY A 117 24.04 12.77 11.09
CA GLY A 117 25.37 13.40 11.19
C GLY A 117 26.44 12.50 10.60
N GLN A 118 27.37 12.03 11.44
CA GLN A 118 28.43 11.09 11.04
C GLN A 118 28.11 9.62 11.40
N THR A 119 27.00 9.37 12.08
CA THR A 119 26.61 8.02 12.49
C THR A 119 25.72 7.40 11.42
N THR A 120 26.27 6.44 10.69
CA THR A 120 25.48 5.58 9.79
C THR A 120 24.75 4.52 10.59
N PHE A 121 23.45 4.39 10.33
CA PHE A 121 22.62 3.31 10.86
C PHE A 121 22.73 2.06 9.98
N VAL A 122 22.60 2.23 8.67
CA VAL A 122 22.68 1.14 7.68
C VAL A 122 22.98 1.69 6.28
N GLU A 123 23.72 0.92 5.48
CA GLU A 123 23.92 1.14 4.06
C GLU A 123 23.47 -0.08 3.26
N TYR A 124 22.77 0.18 2.16
CA TYR A 124 22.34 -0.79 1.19
C TYR A 124 23.08 -0.58 -0.12
N THR A 125 23.51 -1.66 -0.77
CA THR A 125 24.00 -1.65 -2.15
C THR A 125 23.33 -2.74 -2.97
N TRP A 126 22.87 -2.39 -4.16
CA TRP A 126 22.23 -3.31 -5.11
C TRP A 126 23.06 -3.43 -6.37
N ASN A 127 23.41 -4.67 -6.73
CA ASN A 127 24.04 -4.95 -8.02
C ASN A 127 23.05 -5.67 -8.94
N PHE A 128 23.19 -5.39 -10.23
CA PHE A 128 22.27 -5.86 -11.25
C PHE A 128 23.06 -6.45 -12.43
N ASP A 129 22.45 -7.42 -13.10
CA ASP A 129 22.95 -7.92 -14.37
C ASP A 129 22.59 -6.98 -15.55
N ALA A 130 23.01 -7.38 -16.75
CA ALA A 130 22.72 -6.67 -17.99
C ALA A 130 21.23 -6.70 -18.39
N ALA A 131 20.43 -7.58 -17.78
CA ALA A 131 18.98 -7.70 -17.99
C ALA A 131 18.17 -6.90 -16.94
N ASN A 132 18.82 -6.10 -16.10
CA ASN A 132 18.21 -5.34 -15.00
C ASN A 132 17.59 -6.22 -13.90
N ARG A 133 18.09 -7.44 -13.71
CA ARG A 133 17.71 -8.28 -12.56
C ARG A 133 18.70 -8.06 -11.44
N MET A 134 18.20 -7.95 -10.21
CA MET A 134 19.06 -7.85 -9.03
C MET A 134 19.84 -9.16 -8.84
N THR A 135 21.17 -9.06 -8.77
CA THR A 135 22.06 -10.22 -8.54
C THR A 135 22.65 -10.23 -7.15
N GLN A 136 22.68 -9.09 -6.46
CA GLN A 136 23.23 -9.00 -5.13
C GLN A 136 22.59 -7.86 -4.34
N TYR A 137 22.38 -8.10 -3.06
CA TYR A 137 21.97 -7.15 -2.05
C TYR A 137 23.00 -7.17 -0.93
N ILE A 138 23.59 -6.01 -0.63
CA ILE A 138 24.54 -5.85 0.48
C ILE A 138 23.89 -4.92 1.50
N ASN A 139 23.78 -5.39 2.74
CA ASN A 139 23.36 -4.61 3.89
C ASN A 139 24.54 -4.52 4.88
N SER A 140 24.95 -3.31 5.27
CA SER A 140 26.09 -3.10 6.17
C SER A 140 25.90 -3.64 7.59
N VAL A 141 24.65 -3.92 8.00
CA VAL A 141 24.27 -4.46 9.31
C VAL A 141 24.12 -5.99 9.23
N ASP A 142 23.41 -6.49 8.22
CA ASP A 142 23.09 -7.92 8.11
C ASP A 142 24.23 -8.70 7.47
N GLY A 143 24.70 -8.24 6.31
CA GLY A 143 25.62 -8.96 5.44
C GLY A 143 25.15 -8.95 3.99
N THR A 144 25.56 -9.96 3.22
CA THR A 144 25.33 -10.05 1.77
C THR A 144 24.36 -11.18 1.42
N ALA A 145 23.52 -10.91 0.42
CA ALA A 145 22.68 -11.88 -0.25
C ALA A 145 23.00 -11.91 -1.75
N ASP A 146 23.36 -13.08 -2.28
CA ASP A 146 23.56 -13.31 -3.71
C ASP A 146 22.34 -14.01 -4.31
N TYR A 147 21.83 -13.46 -5.41
CA TYR A 147 20.58 -13.91 -6.03
C TYR A 147 20.81 -14.55 -7.39
N THR A 148 20.11 -15.66 -7.62
CA THR A 148 20.04 -16.31 -8.93
C THR A 148 18.59 -16.31 -9.42
N SER A 149 18.40 -16.03 -10.71
CA SER A 149 17.08 -16.08 -11.36
C SER A 149 17.08 -16.94 -12.61
N ASP A 150 15.94 -17.52 -12.94
CA ASP A 150 15.75 -18.22 -14.21
C ASP A 150 15.68 -17.24 -15.41
N ALA A 151 15.62 -17.77 -16.62
CA ALA A 151 15.56 -16.98 -17.86
C ALA A 151 14.29 -16.10 -17.99
N THR A 152 13.24 -16.38 -17.21
CA THR A 152 12.01 -15.59 -17.15
C THR A 152 12.04 -14.53 -16.04
N GLY A 153 13.12 -14.50 -15.25
CA GLY A 153 13.35 -13.54 -14.17
C GLY A 153 12.86 -14.00 -12.80
N GLN A 154 12.34 -15.23 -12.67
CA GLN A 154 11.87 -15.72 -11.37
C GLN A 154 13.06 -16.05 -10.47
N LEU A 155 12.98 -15.68 -9.18
CA LEU A 155 14.03 -15.94 -8.20
C LEU A 155 14.19 -17.45 -7.94
N THR A 156 15.33 -18.05 -8.26
CA THR A 156 15.58 -19.49 -8.03
C THR A 156 16.45 -19.76 -6.82
N ALA A 157 17.24 -18.79 -6.35
CA ALA A 157 18.02 -18.93 -5.13
C ALA A 157 18.37 -17.57 -4.51
N ALA A 158 18.49 -17.56 -3.19
CA ALA A 158 19.13 -16.50 -2.41
C ALA A 158 20.14 -17.16 -1.45
N ASP A 159 21.42 -16.85 -1.62
CA ASP A 159 22.52 -17.33 -0.79
C ASP A 159 22.89 -16.22 0.20
N TYR A 160 22.73 -16.46 1.49
CA TYR A 160 22.91 -15.45 2.54
C TYR A 160 24.11 -15.80 3.42
N ASP A 161 24.94 -14.80 3.76
CA ASP A 161 25.98 -14.98 4.78
C ASP A 161 25.48 -14.78 6.23
N TYR A 162 24.22 -14.36 6.40
CA TYR A 162 23.62 -13.96 7.69
C TYR A 162 22.35 -14.70 8.08
N GLN A 163 21.76 -15.49 7.18
CA GLN A 163 20.58 -16.33 7.46
C GLN A 163 20.62 -17.60 6.60
N SER A 164 19.61 -18.45 6.71
CA SER A 164 19.54 -19.67 5.89
C SER A 164 19.26 -19.35 4.42
N ASP A 165 19.95 -20.06 3.52
CA ASP A 165 19.73 -19.98 2.08
C ASP A 165 18.31 -20.36 1.67
N GLU A 166 17.88 -19.76 0.56
CA GLU A 166 16.62 -20.07 -0.10
C GLU A 166 16.87 -20.70 -1.47
N SER A 167 16.04 -21.67 -1.85
CA SER A 167 16.09 -22.33 -3.16
C SER A 167 14.70 -22.65 -3.68
N TYR A 168 14.47 -22.37 -4.96
CA TYR A 168 13.17 -22.45 -5.60
C TYR A 168 13.25 -23.12 -6.97
N GLN A 169 12.26 -23.97 -7.26
CA GLN A 169 12.01 -24.47 -8.60
C GLN A 169 10.57 -24.18 -8.98
N TYR A 170 10.34 -23.85 -10.25
CA TYR A 170 9.03 -23.50 -10.76
C TYR A 170 8.60 -24.41 -11.89
N ASP A 171 7.30 -24.62 -12.01
CA ASP A 171 6.71 -25.20 -13.22
C ASP A 171 6.58 -24.14 -14.35
N ALA A 172 6.09 -24.58 -15.51
CA ALA A 172 5.91 -23.69 -16.67
C ALA A 172 4.88 -22.56 -16.44
N ASN A 173 4.02 -22.70 -15.43
CA ASN A 173 3.02 -21.71 -15.03
C ASN A 173 3.53 -20.82 -13.87
N GLY A 174 4.78 -20.98 -13.44
CA GLY A 174 5.39 -20.20 -12.36
C GLY A 174 4.95 -20.60 -10.95
N ASN A 175 4.31 -21.76 -10.78
CA ASN A 175 4.04 -22.29 -9.44
C ASN A 175 5.31 -22.91 -8.88
N ARG A 176 5.54 -22.73 -7.58
CA ARG A 176 6.63 -23.43 -6.88
C ARG A 176 6.38 -24.94 -6.93
N VAL A 177 7.41 -25.67 -7.36
CA VAL A 177 7.52 -27.14 -7.32
C VAL A 177 8.36 -27.57 -6.13
N THR A 178 9.42 -26.82 -5.81
CA THR A 178 10.16 -26.96 -4.57
C THR A 178 10.44 -25.60 -3.95
N ALA A 179 10.47 -25.54 -2.62
CA ALA A 179 10.97 -24.41 -1.86
C ALA A 179 11.79 -24.93 -0.67
N ASN A 180 13.07 -24.57 -0.60
CA ASN A 180 13.99 -24.93 0.49
C ASN A 180 14.02 -26.44 0.77
N GLY A 181 13.98 -27.25 -0.29
CA GLY A 181 13.95 -28.72 -0.21
C GLY A 181 12.56 -29.33 -0.02
N SER A 182 11.54 -28.57 0.39
CA SER A 182 10.17 -29.04 0.48
C SER A 182 9.52 -29.14 -0.90
N THR A 183 8.79 -30.22 -1.15
CA THR A 183 8.05 -30.42 -2.41
C THR A 183 6.66 -29.83 -2.32
N TYR A 184 6.31 -28.98 -3.29
CA TYR A 184 5.03 -28.31 -3.40
C TYR A 184 4.16 -29.06 -4.43
N THR A 185 2.88 -29.21 -4.12
CA THR A 185 1.90 -29.80 -5.04
C THR A 185 0.94 -28.73 -5.50
N THR A 186 0.84 -28.52 -6.81
CA THR A 186 -0.11 -27.59 -7.42
C THR A 186 -1.19 -28.37 -8.18
N GLY A 187 -2.45 -27.96 -8.01
CA GLY A 187 -3.61 -28.51 -8.68
C GLY A 187 -4.02 -27.72 -9.92
N THR A 188 -5.25 -27.96 -10.36
CA THR A 188 -5.88 -27.18 -11.45
C THR A 188 -5.94 -25.69 -11.09
N ASN A 189 -5.93 -24.83 -12.12
CA ASN A 189 -6.00 -23.37 -11.97
C ASN A 189 -4.90 -22.79 -11.06
N ASN A 190 -3.71 -23.41 -11.02
CA ASN A 190 -2.58 -22.95 -10.22
C ASN A 190 -2.86 -22.95 -8.70
N ARG A 191 -3.82 -23.71 -8.19
CA ARG A 191 -4.13 -23.77 -6.76
C ARG A 191 -3.05 -24.56 -6.02
N LEU A 192 -2.43 -23.98 -4.99
CA LEU A 192 -1.46 -24.70 -4.15
C LEU A 192 -2.23 -25.71 -3.32
N LEU A 193 -2.03 -27.01 -3.53
CA LEU A 193 -2.67 -28.09 -2.77
C LEU A 193 -1.82 -28.54 -1.57
N SER A 194 -0.49 -28.37 -1.65
CA SER A 194 0.41 -28.60 -0.51
C SER A 194 1.72 -27.84 -0.67
N ASP A 195 2.29 -27.36 0.44
CA ASP A 195 3.64 -26.77 0.53
C ASP A 195 4.69 -27.75 1.08
N GLY A 196 4.32 -29.03 1.23
CA GLY A 196 5.13 -30.08 1.84
C GLY A 196 4.84 -30.31 3.32
N THR A 197 4.15 -29.38 4.00
CA THR A 197 3.74 -29.50 5.40
C THR A 197 2.23 -29.41 5.53
N TYR A 198 1.64 -28.35 5.00
CA TYR A 198 0.22 -28.08 5.01
C TYR A 198 -0.44 -28.50 3.70
N ARG A 199 -1.73 -28.83 3.79
CA ARG A 199 -2.70 -28.88 2.70
C ARG A 199 -3.50 -27.61 2.65
N TYR A 200 -4.04 -27.33 1.47
CA TYR A 200 -4.93 -26.20 1.26
C TYR A 200 -6.15 -26.59 0.44
N LEU A 201 -7.30 -26.04 0.82
CA LEU A 201 -8.57 -26.17 0.10
C LEU A 201 -9.03 -24.82 -0.40
N TYR A 202 -9.87 -24.83 -1.44
CA TYR A 202 -10.40 -23.63 -2.08
C TYR A 202 -11.89 -23.79 -2.35
N ASP A 203 -12.62 -22.69 -2.42
CA ASP A 203 -13.97 -22.67 -2.95
C ASP A 203 -13.99 -22.73 -4.49
N ALA A 204 -15.19 -22.63 -5.08
CA ALA A 204 -15.36 -22.66 -6.52
C ALA A 204 -14.76 -21.41 -7.18
N GLU A 205 -14.87 -20.26 -6.51
CA GLU A 205 -14.36 -18.95 -6.91
C GLU A 205 -12.83 -18.80 -6.78
N GLY A 206 -12.15 -19.78 -6.19
CA GLY A 206 -10.70 -19.81 -6.08
C GLY A 206 -10.15 -19.09 -4.85
N ASN A 207 -10.98 -18.81 -3.85
CA ASN A 207 -10.49 -18.34 -2.55
C ASN A 207 -10.04 -19.53 -1.70
N ARG A 208 -8.87 -19.43 -1.07
CA ARG A 208 -8.40 -20.43 -0.10
C ARG A 208 -9.39 -20.49 1.06
N THR A 209 -9.95 -21.66 1.35
CA THR A 209 -10.90 -21.87 2.45
C THR A 209 -10.26 -22.53 3.66
N HIS A 210 -9.21 -23.33 3.47
CA HIS A 210 -8.53 -24.02 4.58
C HIS A 210 -7.02 -24.10 4.36
N ARG A 211 -6.28 -24.15 5.47
CA ARG A 211 -4.90 -24.63 5.60
C ARG A 211 -4.86 -25.59 6.78
N PHE A 212 -4.28 -26.78 6.63
CA PHE A 212 -4.19 -27.75 7.73
C PHE A 212 -3.07 -28.76 7.53
N ILE A 213 -2.62 -29.39 8.61
CA ILE A 213 -1.74 -30.57 8.54
C ILE A 213 -2.62 -31.80 8.30
N ASP A 214 -2.46 -32.39 7.12
CA ASP A 214 -3.15 -33.60 6.66
C ASP A 214 -2.37 -34.83 7.11
N THR A 215 -2.77 -35.38 8.26
CA THR A 215 -2.01 -36.43 8.95
C THR A 215 -2.05 -37.76 8.19
N ASN A 216 -3.15 -38.03 7.48
CA ASN A 216 -3.35 -39.29 6.76
C ASN A 216 -3.01 -39.19 5.25
N ALA A 217 -2.63 -37.99 4.79
CA ALA A 217 -2.22 -37.66 3.43
C ALA A 217 -3.31 -37.90 2.36
N ASN A 218 -4.60 -37.89 2.72
CA ASN A 218 -5.69 -38.18 1.79
C ASN A 218 -6.20 -36.95 1.02
N GLY A 219 -5.73 -35.75 1.36
CA GLY A 219 -6.10 -34.49 0.71
C GLY A 219 -7.50 -33.97 1.06
N GLN A 220 -8.15 -34.53 2.07
CA GLN A 220 -9.43 -34.11 2.61
C GLN A 220 -9.23 -33.61 4.04
N LEU A 221 -10.10 -32.70 4.49
CA LEU A 221 -10.12 -32.26 5.88
C LEU A 221 -10.99 -33.24 6.68
N ASP A 222 -10.39 -34.05 7.53
CA ASP A 222 -11.10 -35.07 8.31
C ASP A 222 -10.49 -35.40 9.69
N ALA A 223 -11.02 -36.45 10.33
CA ALA A 223 -10.63 -36.83 11.67
C ALA A 223 -9.16 -37.29 11.74
N GLY A 224 -8.35 -36.54 12.47
CA GLY A 224 -6.91 -36.79 12.64
C GLY A 224 -6.06 -35.59 12.19
N ASP A 225 -6.64 -34.66 11.45
CA ASP A 225 -5.96 -33.45 11.00
C ASP A 225 -5.80 -32.41 12.12
N THR A 226 -4.72 -31.63 12.00
CA THR A 226 -4.26 -30.70 13.03
C THR A 226 -3.87 -29.32 12.45
N ASP A 227 -3.72 -28.31 13.31
CA ASP A 227 -3.38 -26.92 12.93
C ASP A 227 -4.23 -26.41 11.75
N ILE A 228 -5.54 -26.39 12.00
CA ILE A 228 -6.52 -26.08 10.96
C ILE A 228 -6.84 -24.61 11.05
N THR A 229 -6.47 -23.88 10.00
CA THR A 229 -6.92 -22.52 9.76
C THR A 229 -8.01 -22.52 8.70
N GLN A 230 -9.18 -21.99 9.03
CA GLN A 230 -10.30 -21.78 8.12
C GLN A 230 -10.40 -20.30 7.72
N TYR A 231 -10.70 -20.06 6.45
CA TYR A 231 -10.83 -18.73 5.86
C TYR A 231 -12.24 -18.58 5.28
N THR A 232 -12.96 -17.55 5.72
CA THR A 232 -14.31 -17.23 5.24
C THR A 232 -14.27 -15.97 4.39
N TRP A 233 -15.02 -15.98 3.29
CA TRP A 233 -15.03 -14.93 2.29
C TRP A 233 -16.45 -14.38 2.11
N ASP A 234 -16.57 -13.11 1.74
CA ASP A 234 -17.85 -12.55 1.30
C ASP A 234 -18.10 -12.76 -0.20
N HIS A 235 -19.30 -12.40 -0.66
CA HIS A 235 -19.71 -12.49 -2.07
C HIS A 235 -18.88 -11.61 -3.03
N ARG A 236 -17.98 -10.76 -2.53
CA ARG A 236 -17.04 -9.95 -3.32
C ARG A 236 -15.63 -10.53 -3.28
N ASN A 237 -15.46 -11.77 -2.80
CA ASN A 237 -14.17 -12.44 -2.63
C ASN A 237 -13.21 -11.67 -1.70
N ARG A 238 -13.75 -11.06 -0.63
CA ARG A 238 -12.94 -10.43 0.42
C ARG A 238 -12.91 -11.33 1.65
N LEU A 239 -11.73 -11.55 2.21
CA LEU A 239 -11.53 -12.38 3.41
C LEU A 239 -12.22 -11.69 4.61
N THR A 240 -13.26 -12.26 5.17
CA THR A 240 -14.02 -11.66 6.28
C THR A 240 -13.74 -12.29 7.61
N LYS A 241 -13.24 -13.53 7.64
CA LYS A 241 -12.92 -14.22 8.90
C LYS A 241 -11.82 -15.26 8.73
N VAL A 242 -10.93 -15.34 9.71
CA VAL A 242 -9.93 -16.40 9.88
C VAL A 242 -10.17 -17.06 11.23
N GLU A 243 -10.31 -18.38 11.25
CA GLU A 243 -10.51 -19.17 12.47
C GLU A 243 -9.41 -20.22 12.55
N HIS A 244 -8.83 -20.42 13.73
CA HIS A 244 -7.92 -21.53 13.99
C HIS A 244 -8.54 -22.53 14.97
N ARG A 245 -8.18 -23.80 14.80
CA ARG A 245 -8.41 -24.88 15.77
C ARG A 245 -7.25 -25.84 15.75
N SER A 246 -6.86 -26.31 16.94
CA SER A 246 -5.78 -27.30 17.07
C SER A 246 -6.01 -28.63 16.33
N SER A 247 -7.25 -29.10 16.17
CA SER A 247 -7.59 -30.34 15.44
C SER A 247 -9.03 -30.36 14.90
N TYR A 248 -9.33 -31.30 13.99
CA TYR A 248 -10.60 -31.33 13.21
C TYR A 248 -11.88 -31.12 14.04
N ALA A 249 -11.96 -31.77 15.20
CA ALA A 249 -13.10 -31.71 16.10
C ALA A 249 -12.88 -30.81 17.33
N ALA A 250 -11.74 -30.12 17.42
CA ALA A 250 -11.49 -29.17 18.50
C ALA A 250 -12.41 -27.94 18.36
N ALA A 251 -12.66 -27.28 19.50
CA ALA A 251 -13.21 -25.94 19.49
C ALA A 251 -12.28 -24.99 18.74
N VAL A 252 -12.86 -23.94 18.18
CA VAL A 252 -12.10 -22.80 17.67
C VAL A 252 -11.38 -22.15 18.85
N ASP A 253 -10.10 -21.88 18.69
CA ASP A 253 -9.21 -21.37 19.74
C ASP A 253 -8.58 -20.02 19.38
N HIS A 254 -8.91 -19.45 18.21
CA HIS A 254 -8.52 -18.11 17.78
C HIS A 254 -9.37 -17.66 16.57
N VAL A 255 -9.88 -16.43 16.58
CA VAL A 255 -10.72 -15.84 15.52
C VAL A 255 -10.33 -14.39 15.22
N VAL A 256 -10.15 -14.11 13.93
CA VAL A 256 -9.96 -12.75 13.42
C VAL A 256 -11.05 -12.43 12.41
N GLU A 257 -11.80 -11.36 12.63
CA GLU A 257 -12.85 -10.87 11.73
C GLU A 257 -12.45 -9.55 11.09
N TYR A 258 -12.78 -9.38 9.81
CA TYR A 258 -12.49 -8.19 9.02
C TYR A 258 -13.75 -7.57 8.44
N ALA A 259 -13.77 -6.25 8.35
CA ALA A 259 -14.75 -5.56 7.52
C ALA A 259 -14.09 -4.52 6.61
N TYR A 260 -14.78 -4.24 5.51
CA TYR A 260 -14.30 -3.44 4.41
C TYR A 260 -15.31 -2.38 4.03
N ASP A 261 -14.82 -1.26 3.52
CA ASP A 261 -15.70 -0.27 2.90
C ASP A 261 -16.04 -0.62 1.43
N TYR A 262 -16.70 0.30 0.75
CA TYR A 262 -17.12 0.11 -0.64
C TYR A 262 -15.94 -0.02 -1.62
N ALA A 263 -14.77 0.54 -1.26
CA ALA A 263 -13.55 0.60 -2.06
C ALA A 263 -12.55 -0.52 -1.73
N ASN A 264 -13.00 -1.57 -1.03
CA ASN A 264 -12.19 -2.70 -0.56
C ASN A 264 -11.12 -2.34 0.48
N ARG A 265 -11.17 -1.16 1.09
CA ARG A 265 -10.22 -0.80 2.15
C ARG A 265 -10.56 -1.59 3.42
N TRP A 266 -9.57 -2.20 4.05
CA TRP A 266 -9.70 -2.90 5.33
C TRP A 266 -9.92 -1.88 6.44
N VAL A 267 -11.16 -1.69 6.89
CA VAL A 267 -11.55 -0.60 7.82
C VAL A 267 -11.79 -1.08 9.24
N TYR A 268 -11.96 -2.38 9.45
CA TYR A 268 -12.23 -2.94 10.77
C TYR A 268 -11.55 -4.29 10.94
N LYS A 269 -11.00 -4.51 12.14
CA LYS A 269 -10.51 -5.79 12.62
C LYS A 269 -11.12 -6.07 14.00
N ARG A 270 -11.50 -7.32 14.24
CA ARG A 270 -11.80 -7.85 15.57
C ARG A 270 -10.97 -9.11 15.80
N LEU A 271 -10.37 -9.21 16.98
CA LEU A 271 -9.65 -10.38 17.47
C LEU A 271 -10.40 -10.95 18.67
N ASP A 272 -10.62 -12.25 18.61
CA ASP A 272 -11.01 -13.16 19.69
C ASP A 272 -9.85 -14.17 19.81
N ASP A 273 -8.97 -13.97 20.78
CA ASP A 273 -7.66 -14.63 20.86
C ASP A 273 -7.72 -16.05 21.43
N ASP A 274 -8.84 -16.43 22.07
CA ASP A 274 -9.04 -17.73 22.70
C ASP A 274 -10.26 -18.51 22.16
N GLY A 275 -11.02 -17.91 21.23
CA GLY A 275 -12.18 -18.52 20.59
C GLY A 275 -13.42 -18.64 21.48
N ASP A 276 -13.48 -17.92 22.61
CA ASP A 276 -14.60 -17.99 23.55
C ASP A 276 -15.86 -17.22 23.09
N GLY A 277 -15.76 -16.49 21.98
CA GLY A 277 -16.82 -15.67 21.39
C GLY A 277 -16.84 -14.21 21.88
N HIS A 278 -16.00 -13.86 22.84
CA HIS A 278 -15.69 -12.50 23.25
C HIS A 278 -14.50 -11.98 22.46
N ALA A 279 -14.31 -10.65 22.43
CA ALA A 279 -13.21 -10.08 21.66
C ALA A 279 -12.34 -9.21 22.53
N GLU A 280 -11.06 -9.56 22.56
CA GLU A 280 -10.01 -8.94 23.35
C GLU A 280 -9.57 -7.65 22.68
N GLN A 281 -9.60 -7.61 21.34
CA GLN A 281 -9.15 -6.45 20.59
C GLN A 281 -10.06 -6.10 19.43
N ARG A 282 -10.19 -4.78 19.18
CA ARG A 282 -10.76 -4.25 17.94
C ARG A 282 -9.92 -3.12 17.42
N ARG A 283 -9.83 -3.01 16.10
CA ARG A 283 -9.19 -1.90 15.39
C ARG A 283 -10.13 -1.31 14.33
N ILE A 284 -10.16 0.02 14.23
CA ILE A 284 -10.80 0.72 13.11
C ILE A 284 -9.77 1.59 12.43
N PHE A 285 -9.63 1.44 11.12
CA PHE A 285 -8.65 2.15 10.31
C PHE A 285 -9.32 3.28 9.53
N ILE A 286 -8.75 4.49 9.62
CA ILE A 286 -9.22 5.66 8.88
C ILE A 286 -8.29 5.91 7.70
N TYR A 287 -8.89 6.03 6.51
CA TYR A 287 -8.16 6.20 5.27
C TYR A 287 -8.28 7.59 4.68
N ASP A 288 -7.15 8.14 4.24
CA ASP A 288 -7.06 9.21 3.26
C ASP A 288 -6.61 8.60 1.90
N GLY A 289 -7.50 8.59 0.91
CA GLY A 289 -7.30 7.77 -0.29
C GLY A 289 -7.12 6.29 0.08
N ASN A 290 -6.01 5.68 -0.34
CA ASN A 290 -5.66 4.29 0.01
C ASN A 290 -4.66 4.17 1.18
N GLN A 291 -4.34 5.27 1.87
CA GLN A 291 -3.41 5.28 3.01
C GLN A 291 -4.18 5.31 4.32
N ILE A 292 -3.85 4.43 5.27
CA ILE A 292 -4.33 4.51 6.64
C ILE A 292 -3.58 5.65 7.32
N VAL A 293 -4.29 6.67 7.79
CA VAL A 293 -3.68 7.87 8.39
C VAL A 293 -3.88 7.97 9.91
N MET A 294 -4.79 7.17 10.45
CA MET A 294 -4.96 6.97 11.89
C MET A 294 -5.73 5.68 12.15
N ASP A 295 -5.55 5.07 13.31
CA ASP A 295 -6.38 3.97 13.78
C ASP A 295 -6.86 4.16 15.22
N PHE A 296 -8.02 3.55 15.49
CA PHE A 296 -8.60 3.46 16.81
C PHE A 296 -8.48 2.02 17.30
N TRP A 297 -8.13 1.86 18.57
CA TRP A 297 -7.99 0.56 19.21
C TRP A 297 -8.61 0.55 20.59
N ARG A 298 -9.23 -0.57 20.95
CA ARG A 298 -9.70 -0.81 22.31
C ARG A 298 -9.70 -2.27 22.66
N THR A 299 -9.64 -2.52 23.97
CA THR A 299 -10.07 -3.78 24.57
C THR A 299 -11.57 -3.71 24.91
N ASN A 300 -12.24 -4.87 24.96
CA ASN A 300 -13.65 -5.05 25.36
C ASN A 300 -14.72 -4.64 24.33
N SER A 301 -15.97 -5.08 24.54
CA SER A 301 -17.21 -4.86 23.77
C SER A 301 -17.68 -3.40 23.58
N GLY A 302 -18.37 -3.12 22.47
CA GLY A 302 -19.01 -1.84 22.15
C GLY A 302 -18.26 -0.95 21.15
N ASP A 303 -18.90 0.17 20.80
CA ASP A 303 -18.40 1.13 19.81
C ASP A 303 -17.12 1.85 20.30
N MET A 304 -16.27 2.24 19.36
CA MET A 304 -15.08 3.03 19.62
C MET A 304 -15.43 4.50 19.84
N GLN A 305 -14.73 5.13 20.79
CA GLN A 305 -14.90 6.52 21.19
C GLN A 305 -13.63 7.31 20.88
N VAL A 306 -13.67 8.64 21.04
CA VAL A 306 -12.52 9.51 20.76
C VAL A 306 -11.27 9.12 21.58
N GLY A 307 -11.47 8.66 22.83
CA GLY A 307 -10.37 8.21 23.71
C GLY A 307 -9.65 6.93 23.25
N HIS A 308 -10.16 6.25 22.22
CA HIS A 308 -9.55 5.04 21.66
C HIS A 308 -8.66 5.33 20.44
N LEU A 309 -8.48 6.58 20.04
CA LEU A 309 -7.52 6.94 18.99
C LEU A 309 -6.12 6.51 19.44
N ARG A 310 -5.45 5.66 18.67
CA ARG A 310 -4.21 4.96 19.07
C ARG A 310 -2.98 5.47 18.33
N GLN A 311 -3.00 5.49 17.00
CA GLN A 311 -1.85 5.93 16.20
C GLN A 311 -2.24 6.98 15.17
N ARG A 312 -1.25 7.76 14.75
CA ARG A 312 -1.27 8.64 13.57
C ARG A 312 -0.11 8.26 12.65
N TYR A 313 -0.36 8.26 11.35
CA TYR A 313 0.63 7.86 10.36
C TYR A 313 0.98 9.04 9.45
N LEU A 314 2.27 9.21 9.16
CA LEU A 314 2.79 10.18 8.20
C LEU A 314 3.33 9.43 6.98
N TRP A 315 2.76 9.73 5.82
CA TRP A 315 3.12 9.12 4.55
C TRP A 315 3.98 10.05 3.70
N GLY A 316 4.93 9.44 3.01
CA GLY A 316 5.76 10.08 2.00
C GLY A 316 5.03 10.25 0.68
N PRO A 317 5.66 10.94 -0.28
CA PRO A 317 5.06 11.06 -1.58
C PRO A 317 4.98 9.70 -2.25
N ALA A 318 5.99 8.82 -2.19
CA ALA A 318 6.03 7.56 -2.93
C ALA A 318 4.94 6.55 -2.51
N VAL A 319 4.64 5.58 -3.39
CA VAL A 319 3.68 4.51 -3.11
C VAL A 319 4.17 3.66 -1.93
N ASP A 320 3.28 3.39 -0.98
CA ASP A 320 3.54 2.60 0.23
C ASP A 320 4.78 3.08 1.03
N GLN A 321 5.06 4.39 1.02
CA GLN A 321 6.18 4.99 1.74
C GLN A 321 5.74 5.51 3.11
N ILE A 322 5.66 4.64 4.11
CA ILE A 322 5.46 5.07 5.50
C ILE A 322 6.72 5.80 5.98
N LEU A 323 6.57 6.98 6.59
CA LEU A 323 7.69 7.79 7.09
C LEU A 323 7.76 7.80 8.61
N ALA A 324 6.62 7.86 9.28
CA ALA A 324 6.55 7.88 10.73
C ALA A 324 5.19 7.42 11.27
N GLU A 325 5.22 6.87 12.48
CA GLU A 325 4.07 6.45 13.28
C GLU A 325 4.15 7.14 14.63
N GLU A 326 3.05 7.74 15.09
CA GLU A 326 2.98 8.43 16.39
C GLU A 326 1.89 7.80 17.24
N ALA A 327 2.30 7.24 18.38
CA ALA A 327 1.36 6.82 19.41
C ALA A 327 0.68 8.05 20.02
N VAL A 328 -0.65 8.03 20.08
CA VAL A 328 -1.45 9.15 20.59
C VAL A 328 -1.44 9.12 22.12
N ASP A 329 -0.40 9.71 22.69
CA ASP A 329 -0.27 9.95 24.12
C ASP A 329 0.53 11.24 24.35
N GLY A 330 -0.10 12.34 24.79
CA GLY A 330 0.62 13.59 25.09
C GLY A 330 1.29 14.35 23.90
N GLY A 331 1.46 13.72 22.72
CA GLY A 331 1.99 14.36 21.50
C GLY A 331 3.47 14.74 21.57
N THR A 332 4.30 13.93 22.22
CA THR A 332 5.74 14.19 22.42
C THR A 332 6.61 13.50 21.35
N PRO A 333 7.78 14.07 20.98
CA PRO A 333 8.64 13.51 19.92
C PRO A 333 9.17 12.09 20.15
N ASP A 334 9.34 11.66 21.41
CA ASP A 334 9.83 10.34 21.82
C ASP A 334 8.83 9.19 21.55
N LEU A 335 7.57 9.55 21.27
CA LEU A 335 6.51 8.64 20.86
C LEU A 335 6.44 8.46 19.34
N VAL A 336 7.28 9.17 18.59
CA VAL A 336 7.36 9.03 17.14
C VAL A 336 8.37 7.93 16.78
N GLN A 337 7.88 6.90 16.13
CA GLN A 337 8.66 5.88 15.45
C GLN A 337 8.89 6.31 14.01
N TRP A 338 10.14 6.45 13.59
CA TRP A 338 10.54 6.79 12.23
C TRP A 338 10.94 5.53 11.49
N THR A 339 10.24 5.21 10.40
CA THR A 339 10.51 4.04 9.57
C THR A 339 11.66 4.33 8.60
N LEU A 340 12.62 3.43 8.55
CA LEU A 340 13.72 3.42 7.59
C LEU A 340 13.58 2.16 6.73
N THR A 341 13.50 2.35 5.42
CA THR A 341 13.02 1.34 4.48
C THR A 341 14.06 1.01 3.42
N ASP A 342 13.96 -0.19 2.83
CA ASP A 342 14.75 -0.56 1.66
C ASP A 342 14.20 0.05 0.35
N HIS A 343 14.69 -0.45 -0.80
CA HIS A 343 14.29 -0.01 -2.15
C HIS A 343 12.85 -0.33 -2.54
N LEU A 344 12.19 -1.27 -1.85
CA LEU A 344 10.77 -1.61 -2.06
C LEU A 344 9.84 -0.91 -1.05
N ASN A 345 10.39 -0.01 -0.24
CA ASN A 345 9.75 0.57 0.94
C ASN A 345 9.39 -0.48 2.03
N THR A 346 10.06 -1.64 2.06
CA THR A 346 9.95 -2.57 3.19
C THR A 346 10.58 -1.93 4.42
N VAL A 347 9.85 -1.91 5.55
CA VAL A 347 10.39 -1.42 6.82
C VAL A 347 11.46 -2.39 7.34
N ARG A 348 12.71 -1.93 7.34
CA ARG A 348 13.87 -2.69 7.85
C ARG A 348 14.27 -2.21 9.24
N ASP A 349 14.18 -0.92 9.50
CA ASP A 349 14.51 -0.34 10.81
C ASP A 349 13.41 0.61 11.30
N ILE A 350 13.23 0.64 12.61
CA ILE A 350 12.42 1.63 13.31
C ILE A 350 13.34 2.44 14.21
N ALA A 351 13.40 3.75 14.00
CA ALA A 351 14.23 4.66 14.78
C ALA A 351 13.39 5.60 15.67
N LYS A 352 13.93 5.96 16.84
CA LYS A 352 13.33 6.98 17.73
C LYS A 352 14.33 8.09 18.00
N TYR A 353 13.84 9.31 18.06
CA TYR A 353 14.63 10.48 18.44
C TYR A 353 14.30 10.89 19.88
N ASP A 354 15.33 11.03 20.70
CA ASP A 354 15.23 11.53 22.07
C ASP A 354 15.68 13.00 22.13
N PRO A 355 14.76 13.95 22.37
CA PRO A 355 15.10 15.37 22.46
C PRO A 355 15.94 15.73 23.69
N GLY A 356 15.94 14.89 24.74
CA GLY A 356 16.72 15.12 25.95
C GLY A 356 18.22 14.84 25.74
N SER A 357 18.54 13.82 24.96
CA SER A 357 19.92 13.47 24.61
C SER A 357 20.37 13.98 23.25
N ASP A 358 19.46 14.50 22.43
CA ASP A 358 19.69 14.86 21.03
C ASP A 358 20.31 13.69 20.26
N MET A 359 19.75 12.50 20.42
CA MET A 359 20.22 11.26 19.78
C MET A 359 19.07 10.53 19.10
N THR A 360 19.41 9.78 18.05
CA THR A 360 18.50 8.84 17.38
C THR A 360 19.03 7.43 17.53
N THR A 361 18.16 6.52 17.95
CA THR A 361 18.46 5.10 18.13
C THR A 361 17.57 4.26 17.23
N VAL A 362 18.14 3.25 16.59
CA VAL A 362 17.36 2.18 15.97
C VAL A 362 16.86 1.27 17.10
N VAL A 363 15.55 1.23 17.29
CA VAL A 363 14.88 0.54 18.39
C VAL A 363 14.27 -0.81 18.01
N ASN A 364 14.11 -1.05 16.70
CA ASN A 364 13.84 -2.37 16.13
C ASN A 364 14.51 -2.47 14.75
N HIS A 365 14.94 -3.67 14.40
CA HIS A 365 15.56 -4.04 13.13
C HIS A 365 14.97 -5.37 12.69
N LEU A 366 14.51 -5.48 11.45
CA LEU A 366 13.79 -6.63 10.91
C LEU A 366 14.55 -7.25 9.72
N ILE A 367 14.70 -8.56 9.78
CA ILE A 367 15.27 -9.39 8.72
C ILE A 367 14.13 -10.19 8.07
N TYR A 368 14.16 -10.28 6.75
CA TYR A 368 13.14 -10.95 5.94
C TYR A 368 13.77 -12.03 5.06
N ASP A 369 12.98 -13.07 4.75
CA ASP A 369 13.23 -13.89 3.56
C ASP A 369 12.84 -13.13 2.27
N ALA A 370 13.22 -13.66 1.11
CA ALA A 370 13.05 -12.96 -0.16
C ALA A 370 11.58 -12.66 -0.50
N PHE A 371 10.63 -13.38 0.10
CA PHE A 371 9.19 -13.23 -0.14
C PHE A 371 8.47 -12.47 0.98
N GLY A 372 9.21 -11.87 1.92
CA GLY A 372 8.68 -10.91 2.87
C GLY A 372 8.21 -11.49 4.20
N ARG A 373 8.56 -12.74 4.53
CA ARG A 373 8.34 -13.26 5.89
C ARG A 373 9.48 -12.77 6.78
N VAL A 374 9.12 -12.19 7.92
CA VAL A 374 10.10 -11.83 8.96
C VAL A 374 10.76 -13.11 9.50
N THR A 375 12.07 -13.21 9.36
CA THR A 375 12.89 -14.35 9.85
C THR A 375 13.54 -14.04 11.19
N SER A 376 13.78 -12.76 11.49
CA SER A 376 14.33 -12.29 12.75
C SER A 376 13.97 -10.83 12.98
N GLU A 377 13.88 -10.44 14.25
CA GLU A 377 13.80 -9.04 14.64
C GLU A 377 14.52 -8.78 15.96
N SER A 378 15.08 -7.59 16.14
CA SER A 378 15.86 -7.24 17.34
C SER A 378 14.99 -6.88 18.54
N ASN A 379 13.75 -6.42 18.32
CA ASN A 379 12.83 -6.06 19.40
C ASN A 379 11.33 -6.16 19.00
N PRO A 380 10.68 -7.31 19.21
CA PRO A 380 9.27 -7.53 18.86
C PRO A 380 8.26 -6.71 19.67
N THR A 381 8.69 -6.01 20.72
CA THR A 381 7.79 -5.11 21.47
C THR A 381 7.56 -3.77 20.74
N ILE A 382 8.42 -3.46 19.78
CA ILE A 382 8.35 -2.27 18.93
C ILE A 382 7.77 -2.71 17.58
N ASP A 383 6.45 -2.72 17.52
CA ASP A 383 5.67 -3.15 16.36
C ASP A 383 5.35 -1.98 15.41
N SER A 384 5.04 -2.31 14.15
CA SER A 384 4.54 -1.41 13.11
C SER A 384 3.41 -2.10 12.35
N LEU A 385 2.37 -1.34 11.98
CA LEU A 385 1.33 -1.88 11.11
C LEU A 385 1.86 -2.17 9.70
N PHE A 386 2.94 -1.53 9.25
CA PHE A 386 3.43 -1.58 7.87
C PHE A 386 4.81 -2.25 7.82
N LEU A 387 4.89 -3.42 7.19
CA LEU A 387 6.13 -4.20 7.15
C LEU A 387 6.65 -4.34 5.70
N PHE A 388 6.56 -5.55 5.15
CA PHE A 388 7.03 -5.86 3.80
C PHE A 388 6.31 -5.00 2.74
N THR A 389 7.09 -4.36 1.87
CA THR A 389 6.60 -3.44 0.83
C THR A 389 5.73 -2.29 1.35
N GLY A 390 5.84 -1.93 2.64
CA GLY A 390 5.10 -0.82 3.26
C GLY A 390 3.58 -1.07 3.37
N ARG A 391 3.15 -2.34 3.31
CA ARG A 391 1.74 -2.74 3.34
C ARG A 391 1.29 -3.15 4.74
N PRO A 392 0.01 -2.95 5.11
CA PRO A 392 -0.54 -3.41 6.37
C PRO A 392 -0.32 -4.91 6.57
N PHE A 393 0.33 -5.28 7.67
CA PHE A 393 0.52 -6.66 8.09
C PHE A 393 -0.38 -6.97 9.28
N ASP A 394 -1.12 -8.06 9.18
CA ASP A 394 -1.87 -8.60 10.30
C ASP A 394 -1.04 -9.65 11.04
N SER A 395 -0.52 -9.26 12.21
CA SER A 395 0.23 -10.14 13.12
C SER A 395 -0.56 -11.36 13.59
N ASP A 396 -1.89 -11.28 13.65
CA ASP A 396 -2.71 -12.32 14.26
C ASP A 396 -2.97 -13.46 13.26
N THR A 397 -2.99 -13.15 11.95
CA THR A 397 -3.16 -14.15 10.88
C THR A 397 -1.90 -14.40 10.06
N GLN A 398 -0.87 -13.57 10.26
CA GLN A 398 0.38 -13.55 9.51
C GLN A 398 0.15 -13.29 8.01
N LEU A 399 -0.81 -12.42 7.69
CA LEU A 399 -1.18 -12.06 6.32
C LEU A 399 -0.98 -10.57 6.07
N GLN A 400 -0.54 -10.24 4.87
CA GLN A 400 -0.39 -8.86 4.43
C GLN A 400 -1.59 -8.44 3.57
N ASN A 401 -2.17 -7.26 3.84
CA ASN A 401 -3.28 -6.72 3.06
C ASN A 401 -2.80 -5.77 1.96
N ASN A 402 -3.07 -6.15 0.70
CA ASN A 402 -2.77 -5.33 -0.47
C ASN A 402 -4.07 -4.81 -1.09
N LEU A 403 -4.94 -4.21 -0.27
CA LEU A 403 -6.24 -3.64 -0.66
C LEU A 403 -7.23 -4.70 -1.17
N ASN A 404 -7.02 -5.20 -2.39
CA ASN A 404 -7.94 -6.14 -3.03
C ASN A 404 -7.63 -7.61 -2.74
N ARG A 405 -6.42 -7.93 -2.25
CA ARG A 405 -6.01 -9.30 -1.91
C ARG A 405 -5.21 -9.37 -0.61
N TRP A 406 -5.23 -10.56 -0.01
CA TRP A 406 -4.37 -10.92 1.11
C TRP A 406 -3.23 -11.81 0.62
N TYR A 407 -2.01 -11.46 1.02
CA TYR A 407 -0.76 -12.13 0.66
C TYR A 407 -0.26 -12.99 1.82
N ASP A 408 0.15 -14.22 1.51
CA ASP A 408 0.78 -15.14 2.45
C ASP A 408 2.27 -15.27 2.12
N ALA A 409 3.10 -14.54 2.87
CA ALA A 409 4.55 -14.52 2.67
C ALA A 409 5.20 -15.90 2.87
N ARG A 410 4.61 -16.77 3.72
CA ARG A 410 5.16 -18.12 4.02
C ARG A 410 5.27 -18.99 2.76
N VAL A 411 4.32 -18.85 1.84
CA VAL A 411 4.31 -19.58 0.56
C VAL A 411 4.56 -18.67 -0.64
N GLY A 412 4.65 -17.36 -0.43
CA GLY A 412 4.90 -16.34 -1.46
C GLY A 412 3.77 -16.19 -2.47
N ARG A 413 2.50 -16.28 -2.03
CA ARG A 413 1.32 -16.28 -2.93
C ARG A 413 0.12 -15.54 -2.36
N TRP A 414 -0.79 -15.15 -3.24
CA TRP A 414 -2.11 -14.63 -2.87
C TRP A 414 -3.03 -15.73 -2.33
N LEU A 415 -3.95 -15.37 -1.44
CA LEU A 415 -4.98 -16.27 -0.92
C LEU A 415 -6.15 -16.50 -1.89
N SER A 416 -6.36 -15.58 -2.84
CA SER A 416 -7.43 -15.61 -3.84
C SER A 416 -6.89 -15.32 -5.23
N GLU A 417 -7.66 -15.72 -6.25
CA GLU A 417 -7.37 -15.36 -7.65
C GLU A 417 -7.38 -13.83 -7.82
N ASP A 418 -6.59 -13.31 -8.76
CA ASP A 418 -6.60 -11.89 -9.12
C ASP A 418 -8.02 -11.43 -9.50
N PRO A 419 -8.61 -10.42 -8.81
CA PRO A 419 -9.95 -9.94 -9.11
C PRO A 419 -10.11 -9.35 -10.52
N ILE A 420 -9.01 -8.91 -11.15
CA ILE A 420 -9.03 -8.47 -12.55
C ILE A 420 -8.63 -9.60 -13.52
N GLY A 421 -8.43 -10.82 -13.02
CA GLY A 421 -8.08 -11.99 -13.81
C GLY A 421 -6.79 -11.79 -14.60
N PHE A 422 -6.80 -12.25 -15.84
CA PHE A 422 -5.63 -12.15 -16.72
C PHE A 422 -5.33 -10.73 -17.21
N ASP A 423 -6.21 -9.75 -16.95
CA ASP A 423 -5.88 -8.34 -17.20
C ASP A 423 -4.70 -7.90 -16.33
N GLY A 424 -4.38 -8.64 -15.26
CA GLY A 424 -3.16 -8.56 -14.46
C GLY A 424 -1.85 -8.83 -15.23
N GLY A 425 -1.94 -9.34 -16.47
CA GLY A 425 -0.74 -9.64 -17.26
C GLY A 425 0.09 -10.81 -16.71
N ASP A 426 -0.43 -11.57 -15.75
CA ASP A 426 0.11 -12.85 -15.29
C ASP A 426 -0.88 -13.99 -15.58
N GLY A 427 -0.41 -15.07 -16.20
CA GLY A 427 -1.19 -16.29 -16.43
C GLY A 427 -1.44 -17.10 -15.15
N ASN A 428 -0.77 -16.75 -14.06
CA ASN A 428 -0.95 -17.34 -12.74
C ASN A 428 -1.61 -16.34 -11.78
N LEU A 429 -2.92 -16.50 -11.59
CA LEU A 429 -3.75 -15.55 -10.81
C LEU A 429 -3.41 -15.49 -9.32
N TYR A 430 -2.55 -16.38 -8.82
CA TYR A 430 -2.11 -16.41 -7.41
C TYR A 430 -0.65 -16.00 -7.23
N ARG A 431 0.12 -15.82 -8.32
CA ARG A 431 1.55 -15.53 -8.24
C ARG A 431 1.76 -14.09 -7.80
N TYR A 432 2.66 -13.91 -6.83
CA TYR A 432 3.05 -12.58 -6.39
C TYR A 432 4.12 -12.02 -7.33
N VAL A 433 3.78 -10.92 -8.01
CA VAL A 433 4.68 -10.14 -8.89
C VAL A 433 5.55 -10.97 -9.84
N GLY A 434 5.00 -12.05 -10.40
CA GLY A 434 5.73 -12.91 -11.33
C GLY A 434 6.93 -13.64 -10.73
N ASN A 435 6.99 -13.83 -9.40
CA ASN A 435 8.17 -14.30 -8.65
C ASN A 435 9.41 -13.39 -8.79
N ARG A 436 9.23 -12.13 -9.18
CA ARG A 436 10.28 -11.10 -9.28
C ARG A 436 10.30 -10.19 -8.05
N VAL A 437 10.30 -10.82 -6.88
CA VAL A 437 10.06 -10.16 -5.58
C VAL A 437 11.12 -9.16 -5.16
N LEU A 438 12.32 -9.25 -5.73
CA LEU A 438 13.43 -8.35 -5.42
C LEU A 438 13.28 -6.96 -6.06
N GLU A 439 12.41 -6.79 -7.03
CA GLU A 439 12.38 -5.58 -7.88
C GLU A 439 10.96 -5.10 -8.24
N ALA A 440 9.94 -5.79 -7.74
CA ALA A 440 8.55 -5.48 -8.01
C ALA A 440 7.69 -5.53 -6.74
N ILE A 441 6.69 -4.66 -6.71
CA ILE A 441 5.68 -4.58 -5.65
C ILE A 441 4.28 -4.62 -6.27
N ASP A 442 3.27 -5.04 -5.50
CA ASP A 442 1.85 -4.96 -5.89
C ASP A 442 1.02 -4.20 -4.83
N PRO A 443 1.02 -2.86 -4.85
CA PRO A 443 0.39 -1.98 -3.84
C PRO A 443 -1.12 -2.21 -3.66
N ILE A 444 -1.81 -2.65 -4.70
CA ILE A 444 -3.26 -2.78 -4.71
C ILE A 444 -3.76 -4.20 -4.97
N GLY A 445 -2.85 -5.16 -5.08
CA GLY A 445 -3.22 -6.55 -5.32
C GLY A 445 -3.83 -6.80 -6.71
N HIS A 446 -3.43 -6.05 -7.74
CA HIS A 446 -3.91 -6.16 -9.14
C HIS A 446 -2.76 -6.01 -10.14
N TRP A 447 -1.64 -6.67 -9.87
CA TRP A 447 -0.41 -6.40 -10.59
C TRP A 447 -0.57 -6.43 -12.12
N THR A 448 -0.01 -5.47 -12.86
CA THR A 448 -0.08 -5.37 -14.35
C THR A 448 1.26 -4.91 -14.96
N TRP A 449 2.04 -5.87 -15.47
CA TRP A 449 3.28 -5.63 -16.25
C TRP A 449 3.09 -4.73 -17.49
N PRO A 450 4.13 -3.99 -17.93
CA PRO A 450 5.07 -3.19 -17.15
C PRO A 450 4.90 -1.71 -17.55
N TRP A 451 4.05 -0.96 -16.85
CA TRP A 451 4.12 0.50 -16.97
C TRP A 451 5.08 1.07 -15.93
N ASN A 452 6.39 1.03 -16.22
CA ASN A 452 7.41 1.94 -15.69
C ASN A 452 7.43 2.18 -14.16
N TRP A 453 7.41 1.12 -13.35
CA TRP A 453 7.67 1.26 -11.89
C TRP A 453 9.15 1.07 -11.51
N PHE A 454 10.04 0.90 -12.48
CA PHE A 454 11.51 0.93 -12.32
C PHE A 454 12.07 2.30 -11.89
N ARG A 455 11.25 3.20 -11.33
CA ARG A 455 11.67 4.49 -10.83
C ARG A 455 11.13 4.67 -9.41
N PRO A 456 11.91 4.33 -8.37
CA PRO A 456 11.55 4.59 -6.96
C PRO A 456 11.43 6.09 -6.62
N SER A 457 11.42 6.98 -7.62
CA SER A 457 11.43 8.43 -7.45
C SER A 457 10.22 9.18 -8.02
N ARG A 458 9.24 8.50 -8.63
CA ARG A 458 8.03 9.22 -9.04
C ARG A 458 7.07 9.31 -7.86
N PRO A 459 6.72 10.52 -7.38
CA PRO A 459 5.55 10.65 -6.52
C PRO A 459 4.36 10.01 -7.26
N PRO A 460 3.54 9.13 -6.67
CA PRO A 460 2.20 8.89 -7.13
C PRO A 460 1.60 10.22 -7.52
N PHE A 461 1.03 10.24 -8.72
CA PHE A 461 -0.02 11.19 -8.99
C PHE A 461 -0.95 11.14 -7.78
N PRO A 462 -1.31 12.28 -7.16
CA PRO A 462 -2.34 12.28 -6.14
C PRO A 462 -3.49 11.48 -6.74
N GLN A 463 -3.86 10.39 -6.07
CA GLN A 463 -5.04 9.64 -6.46
C GLN A 463 -6.11 10.69 -6.66
N SER A 464 -6.58 10.81 -7.90
CA SER A 464 -7.60 11.77 -8.28
C SER A 464 -8.62 11.82 -7.16
N PRO A 465 -9.06 13.00 -6.69
CA PRO A 465 -10.08 13.08 -5.65
C PRO A 465 -11.21 12.10 -6.01
N PRO A 466 -11.85 11.44 -5.01
CA PRO A 466 -12.91 10.48 -5.27
C PRO A 466 -13.81 11.06 -6.35
N PRO A 467 -14.13 10.28 -7.41
CA PRO A 467 -14.86 10.82 -8.54
C PRO A 467 -16.03 11.63 -7.99
N LEU A 468 -16.00 12.94 -8.25
CA LEU A 468 -17.15 13.80 -8.02
C LEU A 468 -18.33 13.02 -8.56
N VAL A 469 -19.34 12.81 -7.70
CA VAL A 469 -20.59 12.14 -8.00
C VAL A 469 -20.86 12.25 -9.51
N PRO A 470 -20.93 11.14 -10.26
CA PRO A 470 -21.03 11.22 -11.70
C PRO A 470 -22.13 12.21 -12.05
N PRO A 471 -21.90 13.22 -12.93
CA PRO A 471 -23.01 13.99 -13.43
C PRO A 471 -24.02 12.99 -13.98
N PRO A 472 -25.30 13.09 -13.59
CA PRO A 472 -26.31 12.13 -14.01
C PRO A 472 -26.32 12.14 -15.53
N ASN A 473 -26.16 10.96 -16.14
CA ASN A 473 -26.45 10.62 -17.54
C ASN A 473 -26.09 11.71 -18.60
N PRO A 474 -25.25 11.45 -19.62
CA PRO A 474 -24.94 12.42 -20.68
C PRO A 474 -26.16 13.06 -21.38
N LYS A 475 -27.37 12.52 -21.18
CA LYS A 475 -28.66 13.09 -21.62
C LYS A 475 -29.19 14.26 -20.77
N LEU A 476 -28.55 14.66 -19.68
CA LEU A 476 -29.05 15.71 -18.77
C LEU A 476 -27.94 16.69 -18.36
N ILE A 477 -27.52 17.56 -19.28
CA ILE A 477 -26.79 18.78 -18.91
C ILE A 477 -27.81 19.77 -18.32
N PRO A 478 -27.72 20.14 -17.03
CA PRO A 478 -28.63 21.12 -16.45
C PRO A 478 -28.39 22.50 -17.09
N PRO A 479 -29.45 23.29 -17.39
CA PRO A 479 -29.28 24.65 -17.86
C PRO A 479 -28.59 25.50 -16.78
N GLY A 480 -27.52 26.22 -17.16
CA GLY A 480 -26.87 27.21 -16.28
C GLY A 480 -25.39 26.99 -15.94
N MET A 481 -24.76 25.90 -16.43
CA MET A 481 -23.32 25.67 -16.20
C MET A 481 -22.44 26.75 -16.83
N SER A 482 -21.39 27.13 -16.11
CA SER A 482 -20.31 27.99 -16.56
C SER A 482 -19.39 27.28 -17.58
N ALA A 483 -18.62 28.06 -18.33
CA ALA A 483 -17.69 27.53 -19.33
C ALA A 483 -16.62 26.60 -18.70
N THR A 484 -16.24 26.84 -17.45
CA THR A 484 -15.26 26.05 -16.71
C THR A 484 -15.82 24.68 -16.31
N GLU A 485 -17.09 24.63 -15.88
CA GLU A 485 -17.77 23.38 -15.52
C GLU A 485 -17.98 22.49 -16.74
N LEU A 486 -18.29 23.09 -17.89
CA LEU A 486 -18.37 22.38 -19.17
C LEU A 486 -17.00 21.82 -19.57
N ALA A 487 -15.92 22.60 -19.48
CA ALA A 487 -14.57 22.13 -19.83
C ALA A 487 -14.10 20.95 -18.94
N GLN A 488 -14.46 20.97 -17.65
CA GLN A 488 -14.15 19.88 -16.71
C GLN A 488 -14.93 18.60 -17.02
N ALA A 489 -16.23 18.71 -17.33
CA ALA A 489 -17.06 17.59 -17.75
C ALA A 489 -16.56 16.98 -19.08
N PHE A 490 -16.12 17.82 -20.03
CA PHE A 490 -15.49 17.40 -21.28
C PHE A 490 -14.17 16.65 -21.05
N GLY A 491 -13.29 17.19 -20.19
CA GLY A 491 -12.03 16.53 -19.84
C GLY A 491 -12.23 15.17 -19.18
N TYR A 492 -13.31 14.99 -18.42
CA TYR A 492 -13.70 13.71 -17.83
C TYR A 492 -14.14 12.69 -18.89
N TRP A 493 -14.94 13.10 -19.87
CA TRP A 493 -15.41 12.23 -20.95
C TRP A 493 -14.27 11.73 -21.85
N LEU A 494 -13.31 12.61 -22.16
CA LEU A 494 -12.11 12.29 -22.94
C LEU A 494 -11.28 11.17 -22.30
N ARG A 495 -11.21 11.12 -20.97
CA ARG A 495 -10.46 10.08 -20.25
C ARG A 495 -11.14 8.70 -20.26
N ARG A 496 -12.44 8.64 -20.60
CA ARG A 496 -13.25 7.40 -20.49
C ARG A 496 -13.52 6.72 -21.83
N ALA A 497 -13.42 7.43 -22.95
CA ALA A 497 -13.86 6.94 -24.27
C ALA A 497 -12.91 5.92 -24.94
N GLY A 498 -11.74 5.63 -24.36
CA GLY A 498 -10.81 4.60 -24.84
C GLY A 498 -10.14 4.86 -26.20
N SER A 499 -10.65 5.80 -27.00
CA SER A 499 -10.02 6.29 -28.24
C SER A 499 -10.48 7.72 -28.57
N TRP A 500 -9.64 8.47 -29.29
CA TRP A 500 -9.93 9.84 -29.73
C TRP A 500 -11.12 9.93 -30.69
N GLN A 501 -11.30 8.92 -31.54
CA GLN A 501 -12.40 8.86 -32.50
C GLN A 501 -13.76 8.74 -31.78
N ALA A 502 -13.85 7.84 -30.79
CA ALA A 502 -15.07 7.67 -29.99
C ALA A 502 -15.44 8.92 -29.17
N ALA A 503 -14.44 9.69 -28.73
CA ALA A 503 -14.68 10.96 -28.06
C ALA A 503 -15.21 12.03 -29.02
N CYS A 504 -14.66 12.14 -30.23
CA CYS A 504 -15.14 13.05 -31.25
C CYS A 504 -16.56 12.72 -31.73
N ASP A 505 -16.88 11.43 -31.91
CA ASP A 505 -18.20 10.98 -32.35
C ASP A 505 -19.27 11.24 -31.27
N ALA A 506 -18.96 10.99 -29.99
CA ALA A 506 -19.86 11.29 -28.88
C ALA A 506 -20.14 12.79 -28.70
N ILE A 507 -19.12 13.64 -28.94
CA ILE A 507 -19.27 15.10 -28.90
C ILE A 507 -20.09 15.58 -30.10
N HIS A 508 -19.84 15.03 -31.28
CA HIS A 508 -20.60 15.35 -32.49
C HIS A 508 -22.09 15.01 -32.32
N ASP A 509 -22.41 13.83 -31.79
CA ASP A 509 -23.79 13.42 -31.53
C ASP A 509 -24.48 14.29 -30.47
N ALA A 510 -23.78 14.65 -29.39
CA ALA A 510 -24.30 15.54 -28.36
C ALA A 510 -24.54 16.98 -28.88
N MET A 511 -23.75 17.44 -29.85
CA MET A 511 -23.84 18.81 -30.40
C MET A 511 -24.85 18.94 -31.54
N PHE A 512 -24.98 17.92 -32.41
CA PHE A 512 -25.71 18.05 -33.68
C PHE A 512 -27.01 17.24 -33.76
N CYS A 513 -27.20 16.15 -33.00
CA CYS A 513 -28.41 15.34 -33.08
C CYS A 513 -29.58 15.83 -32.19
N GLU A 514 -29.35 16.69 -31.19
CA GLU A 514 -30.42 17.12 -30.24
C GLU A 514 -30.86 18.60 -30.30
N GLN A 515 -30.40 19.43 -31.25
CA GLN A 515 -30.86 20.82 -31.48
C GLN A 515 -31.07 21.71 -30.20
N LYS A 516 -30.15 21.68 -29.23
CA LYS A 516 -30.32 22.43 -27.96
C LYS A 516 -29.41 23.64 -27.73
N LEU A 517 -28.62 24.07 -28.72
CA LEU A 517 -27.75 25.25 -28.59
C LEU A 517 -28.00 26.25 -29.72
N SER A 518 -28.47 27.46 -29.38
CA SER A 518 -28.64 28.58 -30.32
C SER A 518 -27.81 29.80 -29.91
N GLY A 519 -27.46 30.63 -30.90
CA GLY A 519 -26.80 31.93 -30.70
C GLY A 519 -25.28 31.88 -30.56
N SER A 520 -24.70 32.95 -30.00
CA SER A 520 -23.25 33.21 -29.91
C SER A 520 -22.44 32.14 -29.18
N ARG A 521 -23.10 31.30 -28.37
CA ARG A 521 -22.49 30.20 -27.61
C ARG A 521 -22.14 28.98 -28.48
N ALA A 522 -22.91 28.70 -29.53
CA ALA A 522 -22.60 27.63 -30.49
C ALA A 522 -21.34 27.98 -31.31
N ARG A 523 -21.16 29.27 -31.66
CA ARG A 523 -19.99 29.75 -32.40
C ARG A 523 -18.70 29.72 -31.57
N PHE A 524 -18.77 29.99 -30.26
CA PHE A 524 -17.61 29.90 -29.37
C PHE A 524 -17.11 28.45 -29.21
N LEU A 525 -18.03 27.49 -29.06
CA LEU A 525 -17.70 26.06 -28.95
C LEU A 525 -17.22 25.46 -30.28
N GLN A 526 -17.80 25.89 -31.42
CA GLN A 526 -17.28 25.53 -32.75
C GLN A 526 -15.87 26.06 -33.00
N THR A 527 -15.57 27.27 -32.51
CA THR A 527 -14.23 27.87 -32.64
C THR A 527 -13.23 27.15 -31.74
N LEU A 528 -13.60 26.78 -30.51
CA LEU A 528 -12.77 25.96 -29.62
C LEU A 528 -12.52 24.57 -30.20
N PHE A 529 -13.53 23.90 -30.77
CA PHE A 529 -13.40 22.60 -31.41
C PHE A 529 -12.47 22.66 -32.65
N ALA A 530 -12.62 23.70 -33.50
CA ALA A 530 -11.77 23.91 -34.67
C ALA A 530 -10.31 24.22 -34.30
N VAL A 531 -10.08 25.03 -33.26
CA VAL A 531 -8.73 25.36 -32.78
C VAL A 531 -8.05 24.16 -32.13
N TYR A 532 -8.80 23.33 -31.39
CA TYR A 532 -8.23 22.15 -30.72
C TYR A 532 -7.93 21.00 -31.69
N CYS A 533 -8.79 20.74 -32.67
CA CYS A 533 -8.53 19.71 -33.70
C CYS A 533 -7.39 20.11 -34.65
N ALA A 534 -7.18 21.41 -34.91
CA ALA A 534 -6.10 21.91 -35.77
C ALA A 534 -4.71 21.92 -35.10
N SER A 535 -4.63 21.77 -33.77
CA SER A 535 -3.36 21.82 -33.01
C SER A 535 -2.65 20.47 -32.85
N VAL A 536 -3.17 19.39 -33.44
CA VAL A 536 -2.58 18.04 -33.35
C VAL A 536 -1.80 17.72 -34.65
N PRO A 537 -0.50 17.39 -34.63
CA PRO A 537 0.36 17.37 -35.83
C PRO A 537 0.13 16.24 -36.85
N TRP A 538 -0.90 15.41 -36.71
CA TRP A 538 -1.13 14.25 -37.59
C TRP A 538 -2.52 14.28 -38.22
N VAL A 539 -2.77 15.29 -39.05
CA VAL A 539 -3.77 15.24 -40.13
C VAL A 539 -3.22 15.98 -41.35
N ARG A 540 -2.48 15.24 -42.18
CA ARG A 540 -2.41 15.44 -43.63
C ARG A 540 -2.58 14.10 -44.30
#